data_AF-A0A165PLH9-F1
#
_entry.id   AF-A0A165PLH9-F1
#
_cell.length_a   1.000
_cell.length_b   1.000
_cell.length_c   1.000
_cell.angle_alpha   90.00
_cell.angle_beta   90.00
_cell.angle_gamma   90.00
#
_symmetry.space_group_name_H-M   'P 1'
#
loop_
_entity.id
_entity.type
_entity.pdbx_description
1 polymer ?
#
loop_
_entity_poly.entity_id
_entity_poly.type
_entity_poly.pdbx_seq_one_letter_code
_entity_poly.pdbx_strand_id
1 'polypeptide(L)'
;MAETREFDFPILLAAPPVGKHRYLAYGSYECLASERAYVSNMIDSVLSIVRDVTELDDTTAEVQVFELKKLSRPVLDSDDEYMEFYKDVDDAFLRNNGIRWSAHRSLTNVVPPGNFVAVLITSAVRPPTRSITTLLEVSELGREDIAAAARKRDSSSSGATAACRTATQVKRKDAVYNYRPLDLAPPPITIYHTVFAKFLRMMNEPCAFTHEELDHAQKFVTQAVTYYSKEDKRIIHSSEMALAVHPQILSSMSPSFTSSRLEPDGVVRSAMLHNDLYTVPALAEVKVEVGEGGCEPLAQAECAYVAIYSSDEARPVRQACCCPALLVGMAGPNIVVSGAVFADQLIAQPLTDYISVIPRPGQEGRSPLDDTGHRVARLFKALKVCIAELDGYYAETAQRIASPPPPAVAAVMGSTASVSRASAGVAHMHAPPIICPHFSEYLDNDGQLFKLVYEKWLVPHITMKAVFIAEARSTNTEAQGGAETAKAPRLRHCAYEDSVGMWVIVMDYVEGGEVKERLTEPAHVASLRAAVGKLHDCGLVFGDLRRPNVLVAGERVVLIDFDWRGKAGEARYPSDLNLDGTIPWHDGVKRGGLIEQLHDKHLFTVLTGKEM
;
A
#
# COMPACT_ATOMS: atom_id res chain seq x y z
N MET A 1 18.46 8.84 -48.53
CA MET A 1 17.49 7.82 -48.08
C MET A 1 17.80 7.53 -46.63
N ALA A 2 16.80 7.34 -45.78
CA ALA A 2 17.04 6.88 -44.41
C ALA A 2 17.36 5.38 -44.43
N GLU A 3 18.17 4.93 -43.48
CA GLU A 3 18.54 3.52 -43.35
C GLU A 3 17.49 2.84 -42.46
N THR A 4 16.74 1.89 -43.01
CA THR A 4 15.77 1.06 -42.28
C THR A 4 16.45 -0.16 -41.68
N ARG A 5 15.88 -0.69 -40.59
CA ARG A 5 16.21 -2.00 -40.02
C ARG A 5 14.94 -2.81 -39.92
N GLU A 6 14.95 -3.96 -40.57
CA GLU A 6 13.91 -4.99 -40.45
C GLU A 6 14.36 -6.05 -39.45
N PHE A 7 13.46 -6.46 -38.56
CA PHE A 7 13.67 -7.51 -37.56
C PHE A 7 12.69 -8.65 -37.80
N ASP A 8 13.20 -9.83 -38.14
CA ASP A 8 12.39 -11.00 -38.51
C ASP A 8 12.24 -12.00 -37.37
N PHE A 9 11.05 -12.57 -37.20
CA PHE A 9 10.75 -13.54 -36.15
C PHE A 9 9.58 -14.47 -36.53
N PRO A 10 9.67 -15.79 -36.25
CA PRO A 10 8.49 -16.65 -36.18
C PRO A 10 7.76 -16.41 -34.85
N ILE A 11 6.45 -16.65 -34.88
CA ILE A 11 5.56 -16.59 -33.72
C ILE A 11 5.13 -18.02 -33.38
N LEU A 12 5.36 -18.46 -32.15
CA LEU A 12 5.05 -19.81 -31.66
C LEU A 12 4.02 -19.74 -30.53
N LEU A 13 3.00 -20.60 -30.54
CA LEU A 13 2.08 -20.82 -29.43
C LEU A 13 2.71 -21.79 -28.42
N ALA A 14 2.81 -21.38 -27.16
CA ALA A 14 3.24 -22.23 -26.06
C ALA A 14 2.21 -23.34 -25.77
N ALA A 15 2.69 -24.49 -25.29
CA ALA A 15 1.86 -25.66 -24.98
C ALA A 15 2.08 -26.11 -23.52
N PRO A 16 1.41 -25.48 -22.53
CA PRO A 16 1.65 -25.76 -21.12
C PRO A 16 1.23 -27.19 -20.73
N PRO A 17 1.95 -27.89 -19.82
CA PRO A 17 3.28 -27.60 -19.26
C PRO A 17 4.38 -28.55 -19.79
N VAL A 18 4.09 -29.40 -20.78
CA VAL A 18 5.00 -30.45 -21.29
C VAL A 18 4.90 -30.62 -22.83
N GLY A 19 4.41 -29.61 -23.54
CA GLY A 19 4.27 -29.64 -25.00
C GLY A 19 5.38 -28.90 -25.74
N LYS A 20 5.66 -29.34 -26.97
CA LYS A 20 6.42 -28.56 -27.96
C LYS A 20 5.61 -27.33 -28.39
N HIS A 21 6.27 -26.22 -28.71
CA HIS A 21 5.57 -25.02 -29.14
C HIS A 21 5.10 -25.19 -30.59
N ARG A 22 3.90 -24.68 -30.91
CA ARG A 22 3.30 -24.78 -32.25
C ARG A 22 3.51 -23.49 -33.01
N TYR A 23 4.18 -23.53 -34.16
CA TYR A 23 4.27 -22.37 -35.05
C TYR A 23 2.87 -21.83 -35.42
N LEU A 24 2.73 -20.50 -35.44
CA LEU A 24 1.51 -19.78 -35.80
C LEU A 24 1.68 -19.02 -37.12
N ALA A 25 2.73 -18.21 -37.23
CA ALA A 25 2.96 -17.28 -38.33
C ALA A 25 4.41 -16.78 -38.36
N TYR A 26 4.82 -16.19 -39.48
CA TYR A 26 6.01 -15.34 -39.59
C TYR A 26 5.64 -13.87 -39.38
N GLY A 27 6.58 -13.07 -38.90
CA GLY A 27 6.44 -11.62 -38.81
C GLY A 27 7.76 -10.90 -39.00
N SER A 28 7.68 -9.67 -39.50
CA SER A 28 8.80 -8.71 -39.45
C SER A 28 8.35 -7.38 -38.83
N TYR A 29 9.32 -6.67 -38.25
CA TYR A 29 9.14 -5.35 -37.66
C TYR A 29 10.19 -4.39 -38.25
N GLU A 30 9.76 -3.40 -39.02
CA GLU A 30 10.61 -2.33 -39.54
C GLU A 30 10.69 -1.13 -38.57
N CYS A 31 11.89 -0.57 -38.40
CA CYS A 31 12.08 0.76 -37.80
C CYS A 31 13.19 1.55 -38.51
N LEU A 32 13.16 2.88 -38.44
CA LEU A 32 14.25 3.71 -38.95
C LEU A 32 15.46 3.63 -38.00
N ALA A 33 16.68 3.58 -38.53
CA ALA A 33 17.90 3.53 -37.72
C ALA A 33 18.12 4.78 -36.81
N SER A 34 17.35 5.85 -37.03
CA SER A 34 17.31 7.06 -36.21
C SER A 34 16.31 6.99 -35.04
N GLU A 35 15.42 5.98 -34.99
CA GLU A 35 14.35 5.88 -34.00
C GLU A 35 14.76 5.06 -32.78
N ARG A 36 14.17 5.38 -31.62
CA ARG A 36 14.34 4.60 -30.39
C ARG A 36 13.34 3.44 -30.36
N ALA A 37 13.61 2.40 -31.13
CA ALA A 37 12.83 1.16 -31.08
C ALA A 37 13.20 0.30 -29.85
N TYR A 38 12.20 -0.39 -29.30
CA TYR A 38 12.28 -1.27 -28.14
C TYR A 38 11.57 -2.60 -28.41
N VAL A 39 11.87 -3.63 -27.60
CA VAL A 39 11.22 -4.95 -27.71
C VAL A 39 9.69 -4.87 -27.56
N SER A 40 9.17 -3.90 -26.79
CA SER A 40 7.72 -3.63 -26.73
C SER A 40 7.10 -3.39 -28.10
N ASN A 41 7.76 -2.63 -28.98
CA ASN A 41 7.23 -2.35 -30.33
C ASN A 41 7.16 -3.61 -31.21
N MET A 42 8.08 -4.55 -31.00
CA MET A 42 8.07 -5.84 -31.65
C MET A 42 6.99 -6.77 -31.05
N ILE A 43 6.71 -6.66 -29.75
CA ILE A 43 5.58 -7.33 -29.08
C ILE A 43 4.23 -6.81 -29.62
N ASP A 44 4.08 -5.49 -29.78
CA ASP A 44 2.88 -4.88 -30.36
C ASP A 44 2.64 -5.40 -31.80
N SER A 45 3.72 -5.54 -32.58
CA SER A 45 3.70 -6.14 -33.92
C SER A 45 3.31 -7.63 -33.92
N VAL A 46 3.88 -8.44 -33.01
CA VAL A 46 3.47 -9.84 -32.80
C VAL A 46 1.98 -9.94 -32.47
N LEU A 47 1.47 -9.12 -31.55
CA LEU A 47 0.05 -9.12 -31.17
C LEU A 47 -0.86 -8.74 -32.36
N SER A 48 -0.45 -7.79 -33.20
CA SER A 48 -1.18 -7.46 -34.43
C SER A 48 -1.27 -8.66 -35.37
N ILE A 49 -0.16 -9.34 -35.64
CA ILE A 49 -0.13 -10.51 -36.54
C ILE A 49 -0.94 -11.68 -35.96
N VAL A 50 -0.91 -11.88 -34.63
CA VAL A 50 -1.71 -12.91 -33.95
C VAL A 50 -3.21 -12.68 -34.11
N ARG A 51 -3.69 -11.43 -34.09
CA ARG A 51 -5.11 -11.09 -34.36
C ARG A 51 -5.54 -11.44 -35.77
N ASP A 52 -4.67 -11.18 -36.76
CA ASP A 52 -4.98 -11.42 -38.17
C ASP A 52 -4.96 -12.92 -38.51
N VAL A 53 -4.19 -13.74 -37.78
CA VAL A 53 -4.00 -15.18 -38.03
C VAL A 53 -4.82 -16.08 -37.08
N THR A 54 -5.35 -15.57 -35.96
CA THR A 54 -6.08 -16.39 -34.96
C THR A 54 -7.29 -15.69 -34.33
N GLU A 55 -8.37 -16.43 -34.09
CA GLU A 55 -9.55 -15.97 -33.33
C GLU A 55 -9.30 -15.91 -31.80
N LEU A 56 -8.11 -15.47 -31.37
CA LEU A 56 -7.76 -15.36 -29.96
C LEU A 56 -8.14 -13.99 -29.38
N ASP A 57 -8.89 -14.00 -28.27
CA ASP A 57 -9.27 -12.81 -27.52
C ASP A 57 -8.03 -12.18 -26.87
N ASP A 58 -7.74 -10.91 -27.21
CA ASP A 58 -6.57 -10.12 -26.79
C ASP A 58 -6.24 -10.19 -25.28
N THR A 59 -7.26 -10.44 -24.47
CA THR A 59 -7.22 -10.23 -23.02
C THR A 59 -6.51 -11.34 -22.22
N THR A 60 -6.04 -12.42 -22.85
CA THR A 60 -5.48 -13.60 -22.14
C THR A 60 -4.11 -14.09 -22.62
N ALA A 61 -3.38 -13.30 -23.43
CA ALA A 61 -2.14 -13.73 -24.09
C ALA A 61 -0.87 -12.94 -23.65
N GLU A 62 0.12 -13.63 -23.07
CA GLU A 62 1.48 -13.06 -22.86
C GLU A 62 2.35 -13.32 -24.10
N VAL A 63 3.11 -12.32 -24.56
CA VAL A 63 4.17 -12.51 -25.58
C VAL A 63 5.55 -12.42 -24.95
N GLN A 64 6.39 -13.42 -25.21
CA GLN A 64 7.78 -13.49 -24.75
C GLN A 64 8.74 -13.51 -25.96
N VAL A 65 9.71 -12.59 -25.99
CA VAL A 65 10.72 -12.48 -27.06
C VAL A 65 12.05 -13.10 -26.64
N PHE A 66 12.63 -13.94 -27.51
CA PHE A 66 13.93 -14.59 -27.32
C PHE A 66 14.89 -14.29 -28.47
N GLU A 67 16.15 -14.02 -28.15
CA GLU A 67 17.29 -13.99 -29.07
C GLU A 67 17.98 -15.36 -29.07
N LEU A 68 18.20 -15.98 -30.22
CA LEU A 68 18.80 -17.31 -30.34
C LEU A 68 20.29 -17.28 -30.69
N LYS A 69 21.11 -17.90 -29.83
CA LYS A 69 22.59 -17.84 -29.89
C LYS A 69 23.21 -18.58 -31.08
N LYS A 70 22.51 -19.58 -31.63
CA LYS A 70 22.96 -20.45 -32.72
C LYS A 70 21.79 -20.99 -33.57
N LEU A 71 20.94 -20.10 -34.06
CA LEU A 71 20.21 -20.37 -35.30
C LEU A 71 20.86 -19.55 -36.43
N SER A 72 21.03 -20.18 -37.58
CA SER A 72 21.21 -19.46 -38.84
C SER A 72 19.81 -19.13 -39.34
N ARG A 73 19.52 -17.87 -39.71
CA ARG A 73 18.26 -17.50 -40.38
C ARG A 73 18.02 -18.45 -41.55
N PRO A 74 17.01 -19.33 -41.51
CA PRO A 74 16.64 -20.09 -42.68
C PRO A 74 15.82 -19.16 -43.58
N VAL A 75 16.16 -19.07 -44.87
CA VAL A 75 15.27 -18.49 -45.87
C VAL A 75 14.50 -19.66 -46.44
N LEU A 76 13.22 -19.74 -46.07
CA LEU A 76 12.29 -20.81 -46.43
C LEU A 76 11.14 -20.18 -47.21
N ASP A 77 10.68 -20.88 -48.24
CA ASP A 77 9.77 -20.32 -49.25
C ASP A 77 8.28 -20.61 -48.91
N SER A 78 8.00 -21.27 -47.76
CA SER A 78 6.64 -21.58 -47.31
C SER A 78 6.50 -21.76 -45.78
N ASP A 79 5.29 -21.55 -45.26
CA ASP A 79 4.95 -21.79 -43.85
C ASP A 79 5.11 -23.27 -43.43
N ASP A 80 4.92 -24.22 -44.33
CA ASP A 80 5.10 -25.66 -44.05
C ASP A 80 6.57 -25.98 -43.71
N GLU A 81 7.52 -25.35 -44.40
CA GLU A 81 8.94 -25.46 -44.09
C GLU A 81 9.28 -24.79 -42.74
N TYR A 82 8.69 -23.63 -42.43
CA TYR A 82 8.85 -22.99 -41.12
C TYR A 82 8.25 -23.83 -39.98
N MET A 83 7.10 -24.48 -40.19
CA MET A 83 6.50 -25.41 -39.24
C MET A 83 7.41 -26.61 -38.95
N GLU A 84 7.95 -27.24 -39.99
CA GLU A 84 8.88 -28.38 -39.86
C GLU A 84 10.22 -27.97 -39.22
N PHE A 85 10.70 -26.75 -39.46
CA PHE A 85 11.94 -26.23 -38.87
C PHE A 85 11.80 -25.86 -37.38
N TYR A 86 10.67 -25.28 -36.97
CA TYR A 86 10.46 -24.81 -35.59
C TYR A 86 9.76 -25.81 -34.65
N LYS A 87 9.30 -26.98 -35.14
CA LYS A 87 8.63 -28.03 -34.35
C LYS A 87 9.37 -28.56 -33.11
N ASP A 88 10.70 -28.41 -33.09
CA ASP A 88 11.58 -28.90 -32.02
C ASP A 88 11.96 -27.79 -31.02
N VAL A 89 11.40 -26.58 -31.18
CA VAL A 89 11.53 -25.50 -30.20
C VAL A 89 10.49 -25.67 -29.10
N ASP A 90 10.99 -25.88 -27.89
CA ASP A 90 10.20 -25.87 -26.66
C ASP A 90 10.86 -24.98 -25.60
N ASP A 91 10.19 -24.93 -24.46
CA ASP A 91 10.59 -24.18 -23.28
C ASP A 91 12.00 -24.57 -22.76
N ALA A 92 12.44 -25.82 -22.94
CA ALA A 92 13.78 -26.28 -22.57
C ALA A 92 14.84 -25.90 -23.62
N PHE A 93 14.51 -25.96 -24.90
CA PHE A 93 15.35 -25.45 -25.99
C PHE A 93 15.62 -23.95 -25.80
N LEU A 94 14.57 -23.15 -25.53
CA LEU A 94 14.67 -21.70 -25.35
C LEU A 94 15.51 -21.32 -24.12
N ARG A 95 15.36 -22.04 -22.99
CA ARG A 95 16.22 -21.85 -21.80
C ARG A 95 17.71 -22.10 -22.07
N ASN A 96 18.04 -23.09 -22.90
CA ASN A 96 19.44 -23.46 -23.18
C ASN A 96 20.07 -22.60 -24.29
N ASN A 97 19.35 -22.43 -25.41
CA ASN A 97 19.89 -21.84 -26.64
C ASN A 97 19.51 -20.36 -26.84
N GLY A 98 18.53 -19.85 -26.10
CA GLY A 98 18.04 -18.48 -26.20
C GLY A 98 18.53 -17.55 -25.08
N ILE A 99 18.14 -16.28 -25.21
CA ILE A 99 18.16 -15.24 -24.17
C ILE A 99 16.79 -14.55 -24.23
N ARG A 100 15.97 -14.63 -23.17
CA ARG A 100 14.73 -13.84 -23.10
C ARG A 100 15.08 -12.36 -22.96
N TRP A 101 14.48 -11.50 -23.78
CA TRP A 101 14.66 -10.05 -23.68
C TRP A 101 13.48 -9.43 -22.91
N SER A 102 13.74 -8.33 -22.19
CA SER A 102 12.69 -7.53 -21.54
C SER A 102 12.13 -6.49 -22.51
N ALA A 103 10.84 -6.16 -22.38
CA ALA A 103 10.13 -5.22 -23.26
C ALA A 103 10.84 -3.85 -23.39
N HIS A 104 11.51 -3.40 -22.32
CA HIS A 104 12.24 -2.13 -22.23
C HIS A 104 13.65 -2.16 -22.85
N ARG A 105 14.11 -3.29 -23.40
CA ARG A 105 15.43 -3.38 -24.06
C ARG A 105 15.36 -2.73 -25.44
N SER A 106 16.33 -1.86 -25.76
CA SER A 106 16.35 -1.15 -27.06
C SER A 106 16.97 -2.01 -28.18
N LEU A 107 16.42 -1.85 -29.40
CA LEU A 107 16.83 -2.55 -30.62
C LEU A 107 17.98 -1.85 -31.38
N THR A 108 18.59 -0.82 -30.80
CA THR A 108 19.64 -0.02 -31.45
C THR A 108 21.01 -0.71 -31.53
N ASN A 109 21.34 -1.58 -30.56
CA ASN A 109 22.68 -2.19 -30.38
C ASN A 109 22.71 -3.70 -30.70
N VAL A 110 22.03 -4.13 -31.76
CA VAL A 110 21.74 -5.55 -32.03
C VAL A 110 22.70 -6.18 -33.05
N VAL A 111 23.05 -7.45 -32.80
CA VAL A 111 23.88 -8.34 -33.65
C VAL A 111 22.94 -9.33 -34.36
N PRO A 112 23.19 -9.67 -35.64
CA PRO A 112 22.31 -9.30 -36.77
C PRO A 112 20.81 -9.66 -36.60
N PRO A 113 19.89 -8.88 -37.20
CA PRO A 113 18.47 -8.86 -36.83
C PRO A 113 17.62 -10.12 -37.17
N GLY A 114 18.20 -11.20 -37.69
CA GLY A 114 17.47 -12.40 -38.14
C GLY A 114 17.39 -13.57 -37.13
N ASN A 115 17.59 -13.29 -35.83
CA ASN A 115 17.80 -14.31 -34.78
C ASN A 115 16.76 -14.25 -33.64
N PHE A 116 15.59 -13.67 -33.87
CA PHE A 116 14.53 -13.56 -32.88
C PHE A 116 13.46 -14.66 -33.02
N VAL A 117 12.79 -14.98 -31.90
CA VAL A 117 11.58 -15.82 -31.84
C VAL A 117 10.61 -15.20 -30.82
N ALA A 118 9.34 -15.12 -31.20
CA ALA A 118 8.26 -14.72 -30.30
C ALA A 118 7.45 -15.94 -29.84
N VAL A 119 7.07 -15.98 -28.56
CA VAL A 119 6.26 -17.04 -27.96
C VAL A 119 5.01 -16.45 -27.33
N LEU A 120 3.84 -16.87 -27.79
CA LEU A 120 2.50 -16.50 -27.33
C LEU A 120 1.99 -17.52 -26.30
N ILE A 121 1.50 -17.07 -25.15
CA ILE A 121 1.04 -17.92 -24.05
C ILE A 121 -0.40 -17.56 -23.73
N THR A 122 -1.36 -18.41 -24.12
CA THR A 122 -2.81 -18.17 -24.00
C THR A 122 -3.44 -18.86 -22.80
N SER A 123 -4.35 -18.18 -22.09
CA SER A 123 -5.17 -18.79 -21.02
C SER A 123 -6.58 -19.16 -21.53
N ALA A 124 -7.05 -20.37 -21.24
CA ALA A 124 -8.31 -20.93 -21.78
C ALA A 124 -9.56 -20.67 -20.89
N VAL A 125 -10.69 -20.29 -21.51
CA VAL A 125 -11.84 -19.54 -20.94
C VAL A 125 -13.09 -19.71 -21.87
N ARG A 126 -14.40 -19.54 -21.60
CA ARG A 126 -15.33 -19.27 -20.45
C ARG A 126 -15.99 -20.64 -20.02
N PRO A 127 -17.30 -20.93 -19.70
CA PRO A 127 -18.54 -20.21 -19.25
C PRO A 127 -19.22 -20.90 -17.99
N PRO A 128 -20.53 -20.77 -17.63
CA PRO A 128 -21.58 -19.81 -18.02
C PRO A 128 -22.24 -18.99 -16.87
N THR A 129 -22.70 -17.78 -17.22
CA THR A 129 -23.84 -16.99 -16.67
C THR A 129 -24.18 -16.92 -15.17
N ARG A 130 -24.33 -15.67 -14.70
CA ARG A 130 -24.98 -15.15 -13.46
C ARG A 130 -24.08 -14.94 -12.23
N SER A 131 -24.59 -14.04 -11.38
CA SER A 131 -23.97 -13.36 -10.24
C SER A 131 -22.89 -12.33 -10.61
N ILE A 132 -22.86 -11.23 -9.84
CA ILE A 132 -21.69 -10.37 -9.74
C ILE A 132 -20.72 -11.13 -8.85
N THR A 133 -19.71 -11.76 -9.46
CA THR A 133 -18.69 -12.50 -8.73
C THR A 133 -17.44 -11.65 -8.63
N THR A 134 -16.96 -11.49 -7.41
CA THR A 134 -15.77 -10.73 -7.03
C THR A 134 -14.56 -11.08 -7.89
N LEU A 135 -14.02 -10.08 -8.62
CA LEU A 135 -12.64 -10.13 -9.12
C LEU A 135 -11.67 -9.91 -7.96
N LEU A 136 -11.41 -11.01 -7.24
CA LEU A 136 -10.31 -11.19 -6.29
C LEU A 136 -9.03 -11.57 -7.05
N GLU A 137 -8.49 -10.61 -7.80
CA GLU A 137 -7.11 -10.66 -8.31
C GLU A 137 -6.32 -9.42 -7.87
N VAL A 138 -6.45 -9.08 -6.57
CA VAL A 138 -5.27 -8.65 -5.80
C VAL A 138 -4.65 -9.94 -5.28
N SER A 139 -3.34 -10.10 -5.36
CA SER A 139 -2.71 -11.36 -4.95
C SER A 139 -2.89 -11.61 -3.45
N GLU A 140 -3.75 -12.57 -3.10
CA GLU A 140 -4.05 -12.96 -1.72
C GLU A 140 -2.86 -13.66 -1.05
N LEU A 141 -1.84 -12.88 -0.71
CA LEU A 141 -0.92 -13.22 0.36
C LEU A 141 -1.68 -13.09 1.67
N GLY A 142 -1.99 -14.23 2.29
CA GLY A 142 -2.56 -14.22 3.62
C GLY A 142 -1.58 -13.57 4.59
N ARG A 143 -2.11 -12.85 5.59
CA ARG A 143 -1.28 -12.31 6.67
C ARG A 143 -0.43 -13.39 7.37
N GLU A 144 -0.90 -14.63 7.35
CA GLU A 144 -0.14 -15.81 7.81
C GLU A 144 1.02 -16.21 6.86
N ASP A 145 0.94 -15.97 5.55
CA ASP A 145 2.07 -16.14 4.62
C ASP A 145 3.16 -15.10 4.87
N ILE A 146 2.75 -13.85 5.13
CA ILE A 146 3.65 -12.76 5.54
C ILE A 146 4.33 -13.14 6.85
N ALA A 147 3.57 -13.61 7.84
CA ALA A 147 4.11 -14.09 9.10
C ALA A 147 5.08 -15.29 8.90
N ALA A 148 4.73 -16.25 8.04
CA ALA A 148 5.56 -17.43 7.76
C ALA A 148 6.83 -17.12 6.94
N ALA A 149 6.86 -16.00 6.22
CA ALA A 149 8.07 -15.42 5.64
C ALA A 149 8.90 -14.67 6.70
N ALA A 150 8.25 -13.85 7.53
CA ALA A 150 8.87 -13.07 8.59
C ALA A 150 9.52 -13.93 9.70
N ARG A 151 8.97 -15.11 10.02
CA ARG A 151 9.59 -16.09 10.95
C ARG A 151 10.94 -16.66 10.46
N LYS A 152 11.39 -16.33 9.25
CA LYS A 152 12.67 -16.76 8.66
C LYS A 152 13.70 -15.63 8.58
N ARG A 153 13.45 -14.50 9.24
CA ARG A 153 14.39 -13.37 9.34
C ARG A 153 15.46 -13.63 10.42
N ASP A 154 16.56 -12.91 10.33
CA ASP A 154 17.61 -12.90 11.36
C ASP A 154 17.12 -12.28 12.69
N SER A 155 17.96 -12.32 13.74
CA SER A 155 17.67 -11.64 15.02
C SER A 155 17.38 -10.14 14.82
N SER A 156 16.64 -9.51 15.74
CA SER A 156 16.30 -8.08 15.64
C SER A 156 17.53 -7.19 15.41
N SER A 157 18.61 -7.42 16.16
CA SER A 157 19.90 -6.73 16.02
C SER A 157 20.57 -6.96 14.65
N SER A 158 20.58 -8.19 14.14
CA SER A 158 21.19 -8.54 12.85
C SER A 158 20.38 -7.97 11.68
N GLY A 159 19.05 -8.12 11.73
CA GLY A 159 18.10 -7.62 10.74
C GLY A 159 18.04 -6.10 10.66
N ALA A 160 18.37 -5.39 11.75
CA ALA A 160 18.43 -3.93 11.80
C ALA A 160 19.72 -3.34 11.21
N THR A 161 20.76 -4.14 10.98
CA THR A 161 22.00 -3.65 10.33
C THR A 161 21.71 -3.11 8.93
N ALA A 162 22.44 -2.07 8.52
CA ALA A 162 22.27 -1.48 7.19
C ALA A 162 22.46 -2.51 6.05
N ALA A 163 23.36 -3.49 6.24
CA ALA A 163 23.59 -4.58 5.30
C ALA A 163 22.36 -5.50 5.15
N CYS A 164 21.78 -6.00 6.25
CA CYS A 164 20.58 -6.84 6.17
C CYS A 164 19.35 -6.03 5.74
N ARG A 165 19.22 -4.76 6.14
CA ARG A 165 18.13 -3.89 5.64
C ARG A 165 18.23 -3.61 4.14
N THR A 166 19.43 -3.52 3.55
CA THR A 166 19.57 -3.42 2.09
C THR A 166 19.05 -4.67 1.35
N ALA A 167 19.09 -5.84 1.97
CA ALA A 167 18.57 -7.10 1.41
C ALA A 167 17.10 -7.42 1.80
N THR A 168 16.56 -6.79 2.84
CA THR A 168 15.20 -7.06 3.36
C THR A 168 14.20 -5.92 3.13
N GLN A 169 14.64 -4.67 3.01
CA GLN A 169 13.79 -3.53 2.63
C GLN A 169 13.82 -3.34 1.11
N VAL A 170 13.23 -4.32 0.44
CA VAL A 170 12.89 -4.34 -0.99
C VAL A 170 11.49 -4.93 -1.11
N LYS A 171 10.87 -4.94 -2.29
CA LYS A 171 9.55 -5.57 -2.50
C LYS A 171 9.60 -7.10 -2.31
N ARG A 172 9.38 -7.54 -1.07
CA ARG A 172 9.25 -8.94 -0.62
C ARG A 172 8.05 -9.10 0.30
N LYS A 173 7.60 -10.35 0.49
CA LYS A 173 6.37 -10.68 1.25
C LYS A 173 6.36 -10.13 2.68
N ASP A 174 7.50 -10.17 3.36
CA ASP A 174 7.72 -9.67 4.73
C ASP A 174 8.53 -8.36 4.77
N ALA A 175 8.36 -7.49 3.77
CA ALA A 175 8.89 -6.13 3.84
C ALA A 175 8.15 -5.32 4.91
N VAL A 176 8.85 -4.44 5.63
CA VAL A 176 8.21 -3.46 6.52
C VAL A 176 7.99 -2.19 5.73
N TYR A 177 6.73 -1.85 5.49
CA TYR A 177 6.35 -0.64 4.78
C TYR A 177 6.49 0.56 5.72
N ASN A 178 7.54 1.35 5.49
CA ASN A 178 7.93 2.50 6.32
C ASN A 178 8.57 3.65 5.51
N TYR A 179 8.24 3.76 4.22
CA TYR A 179 8.83 4.72 3.27
C TYR A 179 10.37 4.57 3.08
N ARG A 180 10.97 3.46 3.52
CA ARG A 180 12.39 3.15 3.29
C ARG A 180 12.54 1.79 2.59
N PRO A 181 12.65 1.77 1.24
CA PRO A 181 12.65 2.90 0.30
C PRO A 181 11.25 3.46 0.06
N LEU A 182 11.14 4.55 -0.71
CA LEU A 182 9.86 5.22 -0.99
C LEU A 182 8.82 4.34 -1.71
N ASP A 183 9.24 3.22 -2.32
CA ASP A 183 8.36 2.24 -2.95
C ASP A 183 7.79 1.20 -1.96
N LEU A 184 8.26 1.19 -0.71
CA LEU A 184 7.66 0.56 0.46
C LEU A 184 6.87 1.57 1.29
N ALA A 185 6.04 2.37 0.62
CA ALA A 185 5.11 3.31 1.23
C ALA A 185 3.82 2.58 1.68
N PRO A 186 3.41 2.66 2.95
CA PRO A 186 2.11 2.16 3.42
C PRO A 186 1.01 3.24 3.35
N PRO A 187 -0.27 2.87 3.51
CA PRO A 187 -1.32 3.81 3.91
C PRO A 187 -0.98 4.54 5.22
N PRO A 188 -1.60 5.71 5.50
CA PRO A 188 -1.48 6.38 6.79
C PRO A 188 -1.88 5.46 7.95
N ILE A 189 -0.98 5.25 8.92
CA ILE A 189 -1.17 4.25 9.98
C ILE A 189 -2.36 4.57 10.88
N THR A 190 -2.73 5.84 10.96
CA THR A 190 -3.85 6.34 11.78
C THR A 190 -5.20 5.75 11.36
N ILE A 191 -5.38 5.28 10.12
CA ILE A 191 -6.62 4.61 9.72
C ILE A 191 -6.86 3.31 10.50
N TYR A 192 -5.80 2.65 10.99
CA TYR A 192 -5.90 1.33 11.62
C TYR A 192 -6.12 1.37 13.13
N HIS A 193 -5.74 2.46 13.82
CA HIS A 193 -6.01 2.63 15.25
C HIS A 193 -5.95 4.11 15.71
N THR A 194 -6.93 4.52 16.51
CA THR A 194 -7.11 5.90 17.04
C THR A 194 -5.87 6.46 17.75
N VAL A 195 -5.15 5.58 18.44
CA VAL A 195 -3.99 5.94 19.26
C VAL A 195 -2.92 6.72 18.50
N PHE A 196 -2.76 6.47 17.21
CA PHE A 196 -1.74 7.14 16.39
C PHE A 196 -2.14 8.59 16.05
N ALA A 197 -3.41 8.82 15.70
CA ALA A 197 -3.96 10.17 15.53
C ALA A 197 -3.92 10.94 16.85
N LYS A 198 -4.28 10.28 17.97
CA LYS A 198 -4.21 10.84 19.32
C LYS A 198 -2.78 11.23 19.71
N PHE A 199 -1.79 10.38 19.43
CA PHE A 199 -0.38 10.67 19.70
C PHE A 199 0.10 11.89 18.90
N LEU A 200 -0.18 11.92 17.59
CA LEU A 200 0.18 13.04 16.71
C LEU A 200 -0.47 14.35 17.17
N ARG A 201 -1.75 14.34 17.57
CA ARG A 201 -2.43 15.51 18.15
C ARG A 201 -1.75 15.95 19.46
N MET A 202 -1.51 15.03 20.40
CA MET A 202 -0.86 15.33 21.68
C MET A 202 0.57 15.87 21.55
N MET A 203 1.30 15.56 20.46
CA MET A 203 2.63 16.11 20.19
C MET A 203 2.61 17.53 19.60
N ASN A 204 1.57 17.88 18.84
CA ASN A 204 1.45 19.18 18.17
C ASN A 204 0.69 20.22 18.99
N GLU A 205 -0.33 19.82 19.76
CA GLU A 205 -1.19 20.75 20.49
C GLU A 205 -0.55 21.35 21.76
N PRO A 206 -0.99 22.55 22.19
CA PRO A 206 -0.65 23.09 23.50
C PRO A 206 -1.16 22.17 24.62
N CYS A 207 -0.25 21.67 25.46
CA CYS A 207 -0.58 20.84 26.61
C CYS A 207 -0.09 21.49 27.91
N ALA A 208 -0.93 21.45 28.95
CA ALA A 208 -0.54 21.83 30.30
C ALA A 208 0.10 20.63 31.03
N PHE A 209 1.14 20.90 31.81
CA PHE A 209 1.87 19.88 32.56
C PHE A 209 1.73 20.08 34.07
N THR A 210 1.69 18.99 34.83
CA THR A 210 1.81 19.04 36.29
C THR A 210 3.27 19.30 36.70
N HIS A 211 3.48 19.67 37.97
CA HIS A 211 4.84 19.79 38.52
C HIS A 211 5.62 18.47 38.41
N GLU A 212 4.97 17.33 38.65
CA GLU A 212 5.54 15.98 38.57
C GLU A 212 5.91 15.58 37.12
N GLU A 213 5.06 15.89 36.14
CA GLU A 213 5.36 15.67 34.72
C GLU A 213 6.58 16.47 34.25
N LEU A 214 6.74 17.71 34.75
CA LEU A 214 7.91 18.54 34.46
C LEU A 214 9.16 18.10 35.24
N ASP A 215 9.02 17.67 36.48
CA ASP A 215 10.14 17.24 37.34
C ASP A 215 10.80 15.97 36.78
N HIS A 216 10.03 14.93 36.43
CA HIS A 216 10.55 13.76 35.73
C HIS A 216 11.19 14.11 34.39
N ALA A 217 10.59 15.02 33.60
CA ALA A 217 11.17 15.45 32.34
C ALA A 217 12.50 16.20 32.51
N GLN A 218 12.61 17.09 33.51
CA GLN A 218 13.86 17.82 33.81
C GLN A 218 14.96 16.90 34.35
N LYS A 219 14.61 15.94 35.22
CA LYS A 219 15.54 14.90 35.69
C LYS A 219 16.01 14.04 34.53
N PHE A 220 15.09 13.57 33.66
CA PHE A 220 15.44 12.80 32.47
C PHE A 220 16.37 13.58 31.54
N VAL A 221 16.08 14.85 31.23
CA VAL A 221 16.96 15.69 30.39
C VAL A 221 18.36 15.78 31.00
N THR A 222 18.45 16.04 32.31
CA THR A 222 19.73 16.15 33.04
C THR A 222 20.55 14.85 32.97
N GLN A 223 19.89 13.69 33.07
CA GLN A 223 20.55 12.38 32.97
C GLN A 223 20.93 12.07 31.50
N ALA A 224 19.98 12.19 30.58
CA ALA A 224 20.13 11.80 29.18
C ALA A 224 21.14 12.64 28.37
N VAL A 225 21.47 13.87 28.76
CA VAL A 225 22.57 14.62 28.11
C VAL A 225 23.97 14.19 28.56
N THR A 226 24.09 13.29 29.54
CA THR A 226 25.37 12.75 29.99
C THR A 226 25.88 11.67 29.03
N TYR A 227 27.19 11.63 28.79
CA TYR A 227 27.82 10.56 28.02
C TYR A 227 27.99 9.28 28.86
N TYR A 228 27.67 8.13 28.25
CA TYR A 228 27.81 6.81 28.85
C TYR A 228 28.75 5.93 28.02
N SER A 229 29.41 4.97 28.67
CA SER A 229 30.35 4.03 28.02
C SER A 229 29.81 2.60 27.91
N LYS A 230 28.53 2.38 28.24
CA LYS A 230 27.83 1.08 28.22
C LYS A 230 26.33 1.26 28.06
N GLU A 231 25.69 0.31 27.38
CA GLU A 231 24.24 0.25 27.15
C GLU A 231 23.46 0.15 28.47
N ASP A 232 23.81 -0.79 29.36
CA ASP A 232 23.18 -0.95 30.68
C ASP A 232 23.13 0.36 31.48
N LYS A 233 24.22 1.16 31.41
CA LYS A 233 24.28 2.47 32.07
C LYS A 233 23.35 3.48 31.42
N ARG A 234 23.25 3.48 30.09
CA ARG A 234 22.30 4.32 29.33
C ARG A 234 20.87 4.07 29.78
N ILE A 235 20.51 2.79 29.92
CA ILE A 235 19.17 2.34 30.32
C ILE A 235 18.89 2.69 31.79
N ILE A 236 19.80 2.38 32.71
CA ILE A 236 19.68 2.72 34.15
C ILE A 236 19.49 4.24 34.36
N HIS A 237 20.28 5.06 33.66
CA HIS A 237 20.18 6.52 33.71
C HIS A 237 19.11 7.11 32.75
N SER A 238 18.24 6.27 32.20
CA SER A 238 17.02 6.70 31.50
C SER A 238 15.75 6.37 32.30
N SER A 239 15.89 5.86 33.53
CA SER A 239 14.80 5.34 34.37
C SER A 239 13.69 6.35 34.72
N GLU A 240 13.93 7.66 34.66
CA GLU A 240 12.88 8.69 34.76
C GLU A 240 11.81 8.55 33.65
N MET A 241 12.18 8.03 32.47
CA MET A 241 11.21 7.65 31.43
C MET A 241 10.30 6.52 31.90
N ALA A 242 10.83 5.52 32.60
CA ALA A 242 10.03 4.40 33.12
C ALA A 242 9.08 4.84 34.25
N LEU A 243 9.46 5.85 35.05
CA LEU A 243 8.58 6.46 36.05
C LEU A 243 7.49 7.32 35.40
N ALA A 244 7.84 8.16 34.42
CA ALA A 244 6.90 9.07 33.79
C ALA A 244 5.93 8.38 32.83
N VAL A 245 6.43 7.44 32.01
CA VAL A 245 5.71 6.78 30.91
C VAL A 245 5.07 5.48 31.36
N HIS A 246 5.88 4.44 31.59
CA HIS A 246 5.42 3.12 32.01
C HIS A 246 6.58 2.29 32.59
N PRO A 247 6.44 1.59 33.74
CA PRO A 247 7.57 0.93 34.41
C PRO A 247 8.33 -0.11 33.57
N GLN A 248 7.68 -0.69 32.56
CA GLN A 248 8.29 -1.69 31.67
C GLN A 248 8.95 -1.12 30.41
N ILE A 249 8.81 0.19 30.12
CA ILE A 249 9.29 0.79 28.86
C ILE A 249 10.83 0.74 28.68
N LEU A 250 11.57 0.50 29.77
CA LEU A 250 13.02 0.28 29.80
C LEU A 250 13.37 -0.95 30.64
N SER A 251 12.44 -1.92 30.73
CA SER A 251 12.66 -3.20 31.40
C SER A 251 12.81 -4.29 30.35
N SER A 252 14.06 -4.62 30.00
CA SER A 252 14.34 -5.77 29.15
C SER A 252 13.81 -7.05 29.80
N MET A 253 13.15 -7.87 28.98
CA MET A 253 12.76 -9.24 29.29
C MET A 253 12.93 -10.04 28.01
N SER A 254 13.28 -11.32 28.14
CA SER A 254 13.46 -12.23 27.01
C SER A 254 12.16 -13.02 26.77
N PRO A 255 11.20 -12.55 25.95
CA PRO A 255 10.06 -13.37 25.57
C PRO A 255 10.53 -14.61 24.80
N SER A 256 10.25 -15.79 25.36
CA SER A 256 10.65 -17.08 24.79
C SER A 256 9.65 -17.52 23.72
N PHE A 257 9.84 -17.07 22.49
CA PHE A 257 9.12 -17.60 21.33
C PHE A 257 9.76 -18.90 20.85
N THR A 258 8.94 -19.82 20.34
CA THR A 258 9.38 -21.07 19.69
C THR A 258 10.30 -20.85 18.48
N SER A 259 10.20 -19.69 17.82
CA SER A 259 11.00 -19.33 16.64
C SER A 259 12.32 -18.62 16.94
N SER A 260 12.41 -17.83 18.04
CA SER A 260 13.60 -17.03 18.36
C SER A 260 13.61 -16.51 19.79
N ARG A 261 14.81 -16.30 20.35
CA ARG A 261 15.01 -15.46 21.54
C ARG A 261 15.19 -14.02 21.08
N LEU A 262 14.28 -13.15 21.49
CA LEU A 262 14.38 -11.70 21.32
C LEU A 262 14.69 -11.09 22.69
N GLU A 263 15.54 -10.07 22.73
CA GLU A 263 15.89 -9.34 23.95
C GLU A 263 15.89 -7.83 23.69
N PRO A 264 14.71 -7.19 23.54
CA PRO A 264 14.62 -5.73 23.41
C PRO A 264 15.00 -5.05 24.73
N ASP A 265 15.51 -3.83 24.67
CA ASP A 265 15.88 -3.04 25.87
C ASP A 265 14.66 -2.67 26.74
N GLY A 266 13.45 -2.64 26.16
CA GLY A 266 12.18 -2.53 26.89
C GLY A 266 11.02 -3.21 26.19
N VAL A 267 10.20 -3.94 26.95
CA VAL A 267 8.97 -4.60 26.46
C VAL A 267 7.82 -4.31 27.41
N VAL A 268 6.89 -3.44 27.01
CA VAL A 268 5.62 -3.27 27.72
C VAL A 268 4.71 -4.44 27.37
N ARG A 269 4.19 -5.11 28.40
CA ARG A 269 3.26 -6.24 28.29
C ARG A 269 1.90 -5.85 28.83
N SER A 270 0.85 -6.13 28.04
CA SER A 270 -0.56 -5.98 28.40
C SER A 270 -1.16 -7.37 28.72
N ALA A 271 -2.35 -7.68 28.23
CA ALA A 271 -3.06 -8.91 28.48
C ALA A 271 -2.29 -10.16 28.02
N MET A 272 -2.29 -11.18 28.87
CA MET A 272 -1.78 -12.52 28.60
C MET A 272 -2.89 -13.41 28.00
N LEU A 273 -2.53 -14.23 27.03
CA LEU A 273 -3.40 -15.17 26.34
C LEU A 273 -3.27 -16.58 26.93
N HIS A 274 -4.16 -17.49 26.53
CA HIS A 274 -4.17 -18.90 27.00
C HIS A 274 -2.96 -19.73 26.55
N ASN A 275 -2.04 -19.15 25.78
CA ASN A 275 -0.81 -19.76 25.28
C ASN A 275 0.45 -19.02 25.80
N ASP A 276 0.34 -18.38 26.97
CA ASP A 276 1.37 -17.62 27.69
C ASP A 276 1.99 -16.43 26.94
N LEU A 277 1.51 -16.14 25.71
CA LEU A 277 1.85 -14.91 25.01
C LEU A 277 1.25 -13.71 25.74
N TYR A 278 2.08 -12.68 25.93
CA TYR A 278 1.63 -11.34 26.29
C TYR A 278 1.48 -10.49 25.04
N THR A 279 0.38 -9.77 24.95
CA THR A 279 0.23 -8.66 23.99
C THR A 279 1.17 -7.51 24.33
N VAL A 280 1.68 -6.82 23.31
CA VAL A 280 2.77 -5.84 23.43
C VAL A 280 2.32 -4.48 22.86
N PRO A 281 1.83 -3.56 23.70
CA PRO A 281 1.46 -2.20 23.28
C PRO A 281 2.68 -1.29 23.01
N ALA A 282 3.86 -1.58 23.57
CA ALA A 282 5.07 -0.83 23.25
C ALA A 282 6.37 -1.62 23.40
N LEU A 283 7.35 -1.25 22.56
CA LEU A 283 8.72 -1.76 22.54
C LEU A 283 9.70 -0.58 22.60
N ALA A 284 10.86 -0.80 23.22
CA ALA A 284 11.96 0.15 23.23
C ALA A 284 13.30 -0.54 22.94
N GLU A 285 14.17 0.18 22.24
CA GLU A 285 15.56 -0.19 21.98
C GLU A 285 16.45 1.04 22.19
N VAL A 286 17.58 0.87 22.87
CA VAL A 286 18.42 1.94 23.38
C VAL A 286 19.86 1.70 22.98
N LYS A 287 20.50 2.67 22.31
CA LYS A 287 21.92 2.62 21.94
C LYS A 287 22.68 3.77 22.60
N VAL A 288 23.91 3.46 23.05
CA VAL A 288 24.75 4.36 23.86
C VAL A 288 24.82 5.79 23.33
N GLU A 289 25.12 5.96 22.05
CA GLU A 289 25.15 7.22 21.31
C GLU A 289 24.81 6.97 19.82
N VAL A 290 24.61 8.04 19.05
CA VAL A 290 24.36 7.93 17.60
C VAL A 290 25.57 7.33 16.88
N GLY A 291 25.39 6.16 16.28
CA GLY A 291 26.44 5.40 15.58
C GLY A 291 27.06 4.26 16.39
N GLU A 292 26.77 4.18 17.70
CA GLU A 292 27.18 3.06 18.55
C GLU A 292 26.21 1.87 18.45
N GLY A 293 26.67 0.67 18.85
CA GLY A 293 25.83 -0.53 18.92
C GLY A 293 25.54 -1.24 17.58
N GLY A 294 26.10 -0.77 16.46
CA GLY A 294 26.15 -1.49 15.18
C GLY A 294 24.85 -1.55 14.35
N CYS A 295 23.72 -1.11 14.91
CA CYS A 295 22.45 -0.94 14.21
C CYS A 295 21.69 0.27 14.77
N GLU A 296 20.64 0.70 14.07
CA GLU A 296 19.80 1.82 14.49
C GLU A 296 18.66 1.30 15.39
N PRO A 297 18.40 1.89 16.57
CA PRO A 297 17.49 1.32 17.55
C PRO A 297 16.03 1.21 17.09
N LEU A 298 15.48 2.19 16.38
CA LEU A 298 14.11 2.09 15.85
C LEU A 298 14.01 0.96 14.81
N ALA A 299 15.02 0.82 13.94
CA ALA A 299 15.15 -0.32 13.04
C ALA A 299 15.27 -1.68 13.75
N GLN A 300 15.86 -1.72 14.96
CA GLN A 300 15.87 -2.90 15.84
C GLN A 300 14.47 -3.17 16.43
N ALA A 301 13.77 -2.12 16.88
CA ALA A 301 12.42 -2.22 17.44
C ALA A 301 11.39 -2.67 16.39
N GLU A 302 11.53 -2.22 15.14
CA GLU A 302 10.76 -2.73 14.00
C GLU A 302 10.98 -4.24 13.81
N CYS A 303 12.24 -4.70 13.84
CA CYS A 303 12.52 -6.12 13.66
C CYS A 303 12.05 -6.97 14.86
N ALA A 304 12.11 -6.43 16.09
CA ALA A 304 11.52 -7.06 17.26
C ALA A 304 9.98 -7.15 17.14
N TYR A 305 9.31 -6.07 16.73
CA TYR A 305 7.86 -6.03 16.46
C TYR A 305 7.46 -7.09 15.42
N VAL A 306 8.17 -7.14 14.29
CA VAL A 306 7.95 -8.11 13.21
C VAL A 306 8.07 -9.54 13.75
N ALA A 307 9.12 -9.85 14.51
CA ALA A 307 9.34 -11.20 15.03
C ALA A 307 8.29 -11.60 16.10
N ILE A 308 7.93 -10.69 17.01
CA ILE A 308 6.86 -10.88 18.02
C ILE A 308 5.53 -11.18 17.33
N TYR A 309 5.05 -10.28 16.47
CA TYR A 309 3.71 -10.40 15.89
C TYR A 309 3.63 -11.32 14.66
N SER A 310 4.76 -11.83 14.16
CA SER A 310 4.80 -12.93 13.18
C SER A 310 4.96 -14.32 13.81
N SER A 311 5.21 -14.42 15.12
CA SER A 311 5.30 -15.68 15.85
C SER A 311 4.04 -16.57 15.68
N ASP A 312 4.15 -17.89 15.86
CA ASP A 312 2.98 -18.76 15.77
C ASP A 312 2.04 -18.54 16.98
N GLU A 313 2.62 -18.17 18.11
CA GLU A 313 1.98 -17.76 19.36
C GLU A 313 1.10 -16.52 19.18
N ALA A 314 1.50 -15.55 18.35
CA ALA A 314 0.75 -14.32 18.07
C ALA A 314 -0.42 -14.50 17.10
N ARG A 315 -0.64 -15.71 16.55
CA ARG A 315 -1.72 -15.98 15.59
C ARG A 315 -3.13 -15.61 16.09
N PRO A 316 -3.53 -15.88 17.36
CA PRO A 316 -4.85 -15.46 17.85
C PRO A 316 -5.00 -13.94 17.90
N VAL A 317 -3.92 -13.22 18.25
CA VAL A 317 -3.90 -11.75 18.27
C VAL A 317 -4.02 -11.20 16.86
N ARG A 318 -3.29 -11.78 15.89
CA ARG A 318 -3.46 -11.45 14.47
C ARG A 318 -4.92 -11.66 14.04
N GLN A 319 -5.49 -12.83 14.30
CA GLN A 319 -6.86 -13.15 13.88
C GLN A 319 -7.93 -12.25 14.53
N ALA A 320 -7.62 -11.54 15.62
CA ALA A 320 -8.52 -10.59 16.27
C ALA A 320 -8.24 -9.10 15.95
N CYS A 321 -7.02 -8.70 15.59
CA CYS A 321 -6.66 -7.28 15.40
C CYS A 321 -5.41 -7.03 14.53
N CYS A 322 -5.18 -5.74 14.24
CA CYS A 322 -4.01 -5.21 13.53
C CYS A 322 -2.72 -5.16 14.36
N CYS A 323 -2.71 -5.70 15.58
CA CYS A 323 -1.56 -5.71 16.50
C CYS A 323 -0.90 -4.31 16.68
N PRO A 324 -1.65 -3.25 17.02
CA PRO A 324 -1.11 -1.90 17.12
C PRO A 324 -0.11 -1.77 18.29
N ALA A 325 1.03 -1.13 18.03
CA ALA A 325 2.07 -0.88 19.04
C ALA A 325 2.82 0.44 18.79
N LEU A 326 3.48 0.95 19.83
CA LEU A 326 4.44 2.04 19.73
C LEU A 326 5.87 1.52 19.83
N LEU A 327 6.75 1.94 18.92
CA LEU A 327 8.16 1.59 18.88
C LEU A 327 8.99 2.81 19.27
N VAL A 328 9.80 2.70 20.31
CA VAL A 328 10.65 3.78 20.83
C VAL A 328 12.12 3.46 20.53
N GLY A 329 12.73 4.21 19.61
CA GLY A 329 14.17 4.15 19.39
C GLY A 329 14.87 5.27 20.16
N MET A 330 15.93 4.95 20.91
CA MET A 330 16.76 5.95 21.59
C MET A 330 18.23 5.78 21.20
N ALA A 331 18.82 6.77 20.53
CA ALA A 331 20.22 6.78 20.14
C ALA A 331 20.91 8.00 20.76
N GLY A 332 21.64 7.78 21.86
CA GLY A 332 22.17 8.89 22.65
C GLY A 332 21.06 9.76 23.25
N PRO A 333 21.22 11.09 23.31
CA PRO A 333 20.19 12.03 23.78
C PRO A 333 19.09 12.29 22.73
N ASN A 334 18.76 11.32 21.87
CA ASN A 334 17.79 11.51 20.78
C ASN A 334 16.80 10.34 20.78
N ILE A 335 15.51 10.67 20.90
CA ILE A 335 14.41 9.70 20.95
C ILE A 335 13.55 9.85 19.69
N VAL A 336 13.16 8.75 19.08
CA VAL A 336 12.20 8.71 17.97
C VAL A 336 11.09 7.71 18.29
N VAL A 337 9.84 8.05 17.95
CA VAL A 337 8.68 7.16 18.12
C VAL A 337 8.08 6.82 16.76
N SER A 338 7.80 5.54 16.53
CA SER A 338 7.07 5.03 15.38
C SER A 338 5.82 4.29 15.85
N GLY A 339 4.73 4.39 15.10
CA GLY A 339 3.59 3.48 15.25
C GLY A 339 3.84 2.24 14.40
N ALA A 340 3.43 1.07 14.87
CA ALA A 340 3.47 -0.16 14.10
C ALA A 340 2.13 -0.88 14.11
N VAL A 341 1.75 -1.44 12.95
CA VAL A 341 0.63 -2.37 12.79
C VAL A 341 1.04 -3.48 11.83
N PHE A 342 0.43 -4.64 12.02
CA PHE A 342 0.46 -5.73 11.05
C PHE A 342 -0.96 -5.79 10.49
N ALA A 343 -1.18 -5.12 9.36
CA ALA A 343 -2.45 -5.09 8.65
C ALA A 343 -2.51 -6.26 7.64
N ASP A 344 -3.04 -5.99 6.46
CA ASP A 344 -2.76 -6.75 5.23
C ASP A 344 -1.24 -6.85 4.93
N GLN A 345 -0.44 -5.89 5.43
CA GLN A 345 1.02 -5.84 5.33
C GLN A 345 1.66 -5.41 6.67
N LEU A 346 2.97 -5.62 6.83
CA LEU A 346 3.72 -5.11 7.98
C LEU A 346 4.02 -3.62 7.79
N ILE A 347 3.53 -2.76 8.69
CA ILE A 347 3.61 -1.30 8.59
C ILE A 347 4.33 -0.74 9.82
N ALA A 348 5.26 0.19 9.59
CA ALA A 348 5.78 1.07 10.62
C ALA A 348 5.82 2.51 10.09
N GLN A 349 5.36 3.49 10.84
CA GLN A 349 5.41 4.91 10.44
C GLN A 349 5.92 5.79 11.60
N PRO A 350 7.03 6.51 11.41
CA PRO A 350 7.50 7.51 12.37
C PRO A 350 6.40 8.53 12.69
N LEU A 351 6.09 8.65 13.99
CA LEU A 351 5.15 9.64 14.54
C LEU A 351 5.88 10.89 15.04
N THR A 352 7.21 10.83 15.14
CA THR A 352 8.10 11.94 15.47
C THR A 352 9.31 11.94 14.53
N ASP A 353 10.01 13.07 14.49
CA ASP A 353 11.42 13.10 14.12
C ASP A 353 12.30 12.56 15.27
N TYR A 354 13.62 12.75 15.18
CA TYR A 354 14.51 12.52 16.32
C TYR A 354 14.41 13.70 17.30
N ILE A 355 13.57 13.54 18.32
CA ILE A 355 13.43 14.46 19.44
C ILE A 355 14.72 14.43 20.25
N SER A 356 15.65 15.30 19.87
CA SER A 356 16.88 15.55 20.63
C SER A 356 16.54 16.26 21.94
N VAL A 357 16.98 15.67 23.06
CA VAL A 357 16.81 16.18 24.43
C VAL A 357 18.01 17.01 24.90
N ILE A 358 18.92 17.35 24.00
CA ILE A 358 19.96 18.37 24.25
C ILE A 358 19.28 19.76 24.31
N PRO A 359 19.55 20.58 25.34
CA PRO A 359 19.16 21.99 25.39
C PRO A 359 19.69 22.79 24.19
N ARG A 360 18.78 23.43 23.44
CA ARG A 360 19.09 24.26 22.26
C ARG A 360 18.80 25.75 22.55
N PRO A 361 19.49 26.70 21.90
CA PRO A 361 19.14 28.12 21.98
C PRO A 361 17.66 28.33 21.64
N GLY A 362 16.89 28.90 22.57
CA GLY A 362 15.46 29.13 22.38
C GLY A 362 15.17 30.24 21.37
N GLN A 363 14.00 30.18 20.75
CA GLN A 363 13.43 31.30 19.97
C GLN A 363 12.30 32.02 20.73
N GLU A 364 11.71 31.38 21.75
CA GLU A 364 10.43 31.82 22.36
C GLU A 364 10.48 31.84 23.91
N GLY A 365 11.07 32.90 24.49
CA GLY A 365 10.88 33.32 25.90
C GLY A 365 11.37 32.39 27.03
N ARG A 366 11.56 31.09 26.77
CA ARG A 366 12.03 30.07 27.71
C ARG A 366 13.55 29.97 27.75
N SER A 367 14.09 29.39 28.82
CA SER A 367 15.48 28.93 28.82
C SER A 367 15.65 27.67 27.95
N PRO A 368 16.85 27.39 27.41
CA PRO A 368 17.14 26.16 26.66
C PRO A 368 16.75 24.86 27.37
N LEU A 369 16.88 24.84 28.70
CA LEU A 369 16.55 23.68 29.55
C LEU A 369 15.04 23.60 29.84
N ASP A 370 14.38 24.74 30.03
CA ASP A 370 12.92 24.79 30.26
C ASP A 370 12.12 24.35 29.02
N ASP A 371 12.49 24.86 27.83
CA ASP A 371 11.90 24.41 26.57
C ASP A 371 12.10 22.90 26.37
N THR A 372 13.32 22.42 26.62
CA THR A 372 13.66 21.01 26.45
C THR A 372 12.93 20.09 27.42
N GLY A 373 12.75 20.51 28.67
CA GLY A 373 11.87 19.84 29.63
C GLY A 373 10.41 19.82 29.16
N HIS A 374 9.88 20.91 28.61
CA HIS A 374 8.53 20.94 28.05
C HIS A 374 8.36 19.99 26.84
N ARG A 375 9.36 19.88 25.94
CA ARG A 375 9.34 18.92 24.82
C ARG A 375 9.33 17.47 25.32
N VAL A 376 10.16 17.15 26.31
CA VAL A 376 10.22 15.80 26.92
C VAL A 376 8.96 15.47 27.70
N ALA A 377 8.41 16.41 28.48
CA ALA A 377 7.15 16.22 29.19
C ALA A 377 5.99 15.92 28.23
N ARG A 378 5.95 16.58 27.05
CA ARG A 378 4.95 16.28 26.01
C ARG A 378 5.10 14.86 25.47
N LEU A 379 6.31 14.46 25.10
CA LEU A 379 6.62 13.11 24.63
C LEU A 379 6.24 12.04 25.66
N PHE A 380 6.61 12.24 26.93
CA PHE A 380 6.30 11.30 28.00
C PHE A 380 4.80 11.19 28.26
N LYS A 381 4.08 12.32 28.25
CA LYS A 381 2.62 12.37 28.42
C LYS A 381 1.88 11.69 27.27
N ALA A 382 2.32 11.91 26.02
CA ALA A 382 1.79 11.24 24.84
C ALA A 382 2.02 9.73 24.90
N LEU A 383 3.26 9.27 25.17
CA LEU A 383 3.56 7.85 25.34
C LEU A 383 2.73 7.22 26.46
N LYS A 384 2.66 7.84 27.65
CA LYS A 384 1.89 7.36 28.81
C LYS A 384 0.41 7.11 28.47
N VAL A 385 -0.24 8.11 27.88
CA VAL A 385 -1.67 8.08 27.54
C VAL A 385 -1.95 7.09 26.40
N CYS A 386 -1.07 6.98 25.41
CA CYS A 386 -1.25 6.09 24.28
C CYS A 386 -0.93 4.62 24.62
N ILE A 387 0.05 4.35 25.48
CA ILE A 387 0.32 3.00 26.01
C ILE A 387 -0.86 2.51 26.85
N ALA A 388 -1.44 3.36 27.70
CA ALA A 388 -2.62 3.01 28.51
C ALA A 388 -3.89 2.76 27.66
N GLU A 389 -4.07 3.49 26.54
CA GLU A 389 -5.16 3.21 25.59
C GLU A 389 -4.98 1.85 24.90
N LEU A 390 -3.74 1.52 24.49
CA LEU A 390 -3.43 0.21 23.91
C LEU A 390 -3.54 -0.94 24.93
N ASP A 391 -3.22 -0.71 26.20
CA ASP A 391 -3.38 -1.70 27.27
C ASP A 391 -4.87 -2.08 27.47
N GLY A 392 -5.76 -1.08 27.54
CA GLY A 392 -7.21 -1.31 27.57
C GLY A 392 -7.72 -2.04 26.32
N TYR A 393 -7.28 -1.63 25.14
CA TYR A 393 -7.61 -2.28 23.87
C TYR A 393 -7.19 -3.75 23.82
N TYR A 394 -6.00 -4.08 24.33
CA TYR A 394 -5.53 -5.46 24.37
C TYR A 394 -6.23 -6.30 25.45
N ALA A 395 -6.62 -5.71 26.59
CA ALA A 395 -7.46 -6.38 27.58
C ALA A 395 -8.82 -6.79 27.00
N GLU A 396 -9.51 -5.91 26.28
CA GLU A 396 -10.75 -6.24 25.55
C GLU A 396 -10.52 -7.28 24.44
N THR A 397 -9.39 -7.18 23.73
CA THR A 397 -9.05 -8.12 22.64
C THR A 397 -8.76 -9.52 23.17
N ALA A 398 -8.05 -9.66 24.29
CA ALA A 398 -7.84 -10.95 24.94
C ALA A 398 -9.15 -11.57 25.46
N GLN A 399 -10.05 -10.76 26.02
CA GLN A 399 -11.39 -11.22 26.43
C GLN A 399 -12.21 -11.74 25.23
N ARG A 400 -12.15 -11.04 24.08
CA ARG A 400 -12.79 -11.50 22.83
C ARG A 400 -12.19 -12.81 22.32
N ILE A 401 -10.87 -12.97 22.36
CA ILE A 401 -10.18 -14.23 21.97
C ILE A 401 -10.53 -15.39 22.91
N ALA A 402 -10.69 -15.13 24.21
CA ALA A 402 -11.04 -16.14 25.21
C ALA A 402 -12.54 -16.51 25.22
N SER A 403 -13.38 -15.76 24.54
CA SER A 403 -14.84 -15.99 24.51
C SER A 403 -15.22 -17.08 23.49
N PRO A 404 -16.04 -18.08 23.87
CA PRO A 404 -16.56 -19.03 22.90
C PRO A 404 -17.49 -18.33 21.90
N PRO A 405 -17.58 -18.81 20.64
CA PRO A 405 -18.51 -18.24 19.67
C PRO A 405 -19.96 -18.35 20.19
N PRO A 406 -20.82 -17.35 19.94
CA PRO A 406 -22.21 -17.38 20.40
C PRO A 406 -22.93 -18.60 19.81
N PRO A 407 -23.81 -19.27 20.57
CA PRO A 407 -24.54 -20.44 20.07
C PRO A 407 -25.40 -20.02 18.88
N ALA A 408 -25.18 -20.68 17.73
CA ALA A 408 -25.95 -20.42 16.52
C ALA A 408 -27.44 -20.60 16.81
N VAL A 409 -28.24 -19.56 16.52
CA VAL A 409 -29.68 -19.58 16.76
C VAL A 409 -30.31 -20.61 15.83
N ALA A 410 -30.64 -21.78 16.38
CA ALA A 410 -31.15 -22.91 15.62
C ALA A 410 -32.51 -22.56 15.01
N ALA A 411 -32.52 -22.31 13.69
CA ALA A 411 -33.73 -22.01 12.94
C ALA A 411 -34.70 -23.21 13.02
N VAL A 412 -35.88 -22.97 13.58
CA VAL A 412 -36.90 -24.01 13.79
C VAL A 412 -37.56 -24.36 12.46
N MET A 413 -37.20 -25.51 11.89
CA MET A 413 -38.01 -26.23 10.89
C MET A 413 -38.04 -27.72 11.23
N GLY A 414 -39.16 -28.38 10.92
CA GLY A 414 -39.46 -29.72 11.42
C GLY A 414 -39.22 -30.86 10.44
N SER A 415 -38.98 -32.04 11.03
CA SER A 415 -39.31 -33.40 10.56
C SER A 415 -38.99 -33.82 9.12
N THR A 416 -38.29 -34.97 9.01
CA THR A 416 -38.30 -35.96 7.90
C THR A 416 -37.87 -35.44 6.51
N ALA A 417 -36.87 -36.01 5.83
CA ALA A 417 -36.43 -37.41 5.83
C ALA A 417 -34.89 -37.57 5.74
N SER A 418 -34.41 -38.82 5.65
CA SER A 418 -32.99 -39.16 5.57
C SER A 418 -32.44 -39.15 4.14
N VAL A 419 -31.14 -38.88 3.98
CA VAL A 419 -30.17 -39.67 3.18
C VAL A 419 -28.75 -39.07 3.30
N SER A 420 -27.73 -39.94 3.23
CA SER A 420 -26.29 -39.66 3.07
C SER A 420 -25.53 -38.84 4.13
N ARG A 421 -24.42 -39.44 4.60
CA ARG A 421 -23.35 -38.72 5.32
C ARG A 421 -22.49 -37.96 4.31
N ALA A 422 -22.72 -36.66 4.15
CA ALA A 422 -21.65 -35.75 3.74
C ALA A 422 -20.88 -35.30 5.00
N SER A 423 -19.56 -35.15 4.90
CA SER A 423 -18.77 -34.53 5.97
C SER A 423 -19.17 -33.07 6.10
N ALA A 424 -19.80 -32.70 7.22
CA ALA A 424 -20.21 -31.33 7.49
C ALA A 424 -18.97 -30.44 7.69
N GLY A 425 -18.51 -29.81 6.61
CA GLY A 425 -17.57 -28.70 6.69
C GLY A 425 -18.20 -27.60 7.55
N VAL A 426 -17.49 -27.17 8.59
CA VAL A 426 -17.98 -26.10 9.47
C VAL A 426 -18.16 -24.85 8.62
N ALA A 427 -19.41 -24.37 8.53
CA ALA A 427 -19.74 -23.11 7.88
C ALA A 427 -19.24 -21.95 8.74
N HIS A 428 -17.93 -21.70 8.68
CA HIS A 428 -17.33 -20.53 9.29
C HIS A 428 -17.87 -19.28 8.62
N MET A 429 -18.79 -18.59 9.31
CA MET A 429 -19.01 -17.16 9.10
C MET A 429 -17.78 -16.40 9.60
N HIS A 430 -16.68 -16.52 8.86
CA HIS A 430 -15.57 -15.60 8.98
C HIS A 430 -16.07 -14.23 8.52
N ALA A 431 -16.10 -13.26 9.43
CA ALA A 431 -15.92 -11.88 9.02
C ALA A 431 -14.62 -11.81 8.19
N PRO A 432 -14.60 -11.12 7.04
CA PRO A 432 -13.45 -11.13 6.16
C PRO A 432 -12.22 -10.61 6.90
N PRO A 433 -11.02 -11.22 6.75
CA PRO A 433 -9.81 -10.83 7.48
C PRO A 433 -9.18 -9.52 6.94
N ILE A 434 -10.00 -8.63 6.39
CA ILE A 434 -9.61 -7.30 5.94
C ILE A 434 -9.42 -6.45 7.19
N ILE A 435 -8.18 -6.09 7.46
CA ILE A 435 -7.86 -5.04 8.43
C ILE A 435 -8.17 -3.71 7.74
N CYS A 436 -9.42 -3.30 7.93
CA CYS A 436 -10.02 -2.10 7.39
C CYS A 436 -9.85 -0.90 8.35
N PRO A 437 -10.22 0.32 7.94
CA PRO A 437 -10.20 1.48 8.82
C PRO A 437 -11.05 1.29 10.08
N HIS A 438 -10.59 1.82 11.22
CA HIS A 438 -11.37 1.82 12.47
C HIS A 438 -12.60 2.75 12.38
N PHE A 439 -12.54 3.78 11.52
CA PHE A 439 -13.68 4.63 11.20
C PHE A 439 -14.75 3.79 10.50
N SER A 440 -15.87 3.54 11.18
CA SER A 440 -16.88 2.59 10.72
C SER A 440 -18.32 3.07 10.91
N GLU A 441 -18.54 4.28 11.41
CA GLU A 441 -19.86 4.89 11.62
C GLU A 441 -19.78 6.39 11.35
N TYR A 442 -20.81 6.96 10.73
CA TYR A 442 -20.91 8.41 10.44
C TYR A 442 -22.37 8.90 10.50
N LEU A 443 -22.55 10.20 10.75
CA LEU A 443 -23.83 10.90 10.59
C LEU A 443 -23.84 11.61 9.25
N ASP A 444 -24.91 11.46 8.46
CA ASP A 444 -25.06 12.22 7.22
C ASP A 444 -25.63 13.64 7.47
N ASN A 445 -25.82 14.40 6.39
CA ASN A 445 -26.32 15.78 6.44
C ASN A 445 -27.72 15.93 7.08
N ASP A 446 -28.53 14.87 7.08
CA ASP A 446 -29.86 14.83 7.67
C ASP A 446 -29.84 14.30 9.12
N GLY A 447 -28.63 13.99 9.65
CA GLY A 447 -28.40 13.47 11.00
C GLY A 447 -28.63 11.97 11.14
N GLN A 448 -28.71 11.23 10.03
CA GLN A 448 -28.96 9.78 10.04
C GLN A 448 -27.66 9.00 10.27
N LEU A 449 -27.67 8.06 11.22
CA LEU A 449 -26.52 7.22 11.54
C LEU A 449 -26.39 6.05 10.53
N PHE A 450 -25.27 6.03 9.82
CA PHE A 450 -24.85 4.95 8.93
C PHE A 450 -23.65 4.20 9.51
N LYS A 451 -23.67 2.87 9.40
CA LYS A 451 -22.55 1.98 9.70
C LYS A 451 -21.95 1.44 8.41
N LEU A 452 -20.63 1.54 8.27
CA LEU A 452 -19.86 1.05 7.14
C LEU A 452 -19.42 -0.39 7.38
N VAL A 453 -19.61 -1.24 6.36
CA VAL A 453 -19.03 -2.59 6.30
C VAL A 453 -18.08 -2.65 5.11
N TYR A 454 -16.77 -2.58 5.38
CA TYR A 454 -15.75 -2.53 4.34
C TYR A 454 -15.66 -3.83 3.53
N GLU A 455 -15.70 -3.71 2.20
CA GLU A 455 -15.69 -4.83 1.25
C GLU A 455 -14.33 -4.99 0.55
N LYS A 456 -13.73 -3.88 0.10
CA LYS A 456 -12.53 -3.90 -0.76
C LYS A 456 -11.72 -2.62 -0.61
N TRP A 457 -10.39 -2.76 -0.49
CA TRP A 457 -9.45 -1.68 -0.72
C TRP A 457 -9.31 -1.47 -2.24
N LEU A 458 -9.71 -0.30 -2.75
CA LEU A 458 -9.81 -0.06 -4.19
C LEU A 458 -8.45 0.21 -4.85
N VAL A 459 -7.60 1.00 -4.19
CA VAL A 459 -6.41 1.58 -4.83
C VAL A 459 -5.13 1.28 -4.01
N PRO A 460 -4.74 -0.01 -3.84
CA PRO A 460 -3.64 -0.40 -2.97
C PRO A 460 -2.24 0.11 -3.38
N HIS A 461 -2.12 0.65 -4.60
CA HIS A 461 -0.90 1.26 -5.11
C HIS A 461 -0.83 2.79 -4.89
N ILE A 462 -1.91 3.43 -4.44
CA ILE A 462 -1.87 4.81 -3.93
C ILE A 462 -1.72 4.76 -2.42
N THR A 463 -0.63 5.33 -1.93
CA THR A 463 -0.19 5.22 -0.52
C THR A 463 -0.42 6.51 0.26
N MET A 464 -0.67 7.61 -0.45
CA MET A 464 -1.04 8.92 0.10
C MET A 464 -2.52 9.03 0.49
N LYS A 465 -3.36 8.08 0.07
CA LYS A 465 -4.83 8.05 0.27
C LYS A 465 -5.27 6.63 0.57
N ALA A 466 -6.31 6.45 1.38
CA ALA A 466 -6.83 5.13 1.74
C ALA A 466 -8.30 4.99 1.26
N VAL A 467 -8.49 4.51 0.03
CA VAL A 467 -9.79 4.51 -0.67
C VAL A 467 -10.41 3.10 -0.67
N PHE A 468 -11.58 2.94 -0.03
CA PHE A 468 -12.26 1.65 0.11
C PHE A 468 -13.71 1.69 -0.39
N ILE A 469 -14.23 0.54 -0.83
CA ILE A 469 -15.67 0.29 -0.91
C ILE A 469 -16.16 -0.20 0.45
N ALA A 470 -17.33 0.29 0.87
CA ALA A 470 -18.07 -0.22 2.02
C ALA A 470 -19.58 -0.20 1.75
N GLU A 471 -20.28 -1.23 2.23
CA GLU A 471 -21.73 -1.21 2.32
C GLU A 471 -22.15 -0.25 3.45
N ALA A 472 -22.95 0.78 3.14
CA ALA A 472 -23.43 1.76 4.11
C ALA A 472 -24.84 1.39 4.62
N ARG A 473 -24.91 0.81 5.81
CA ARG A 473 -26.17 0.37 6.45
C ARG A 473 -26.70 1.45 7.39
N SER A 474 -27.86 2.02 7.08
CA SER A 474 -28.62 2.87 8.00
C SER A 474 -29.22 2.05 9.14
N THR A 475 -29.30 2.64 10.34
CA THR A 475 -30.01 2.04 11.49
C THR A 475 -31.53 2.06 11.36
N ASN A 476 -32.08 2.96 10.53
CA ASN A 476 -33.48 2.96 10.10
C ASN A 476 -33.60 2.31 8.71
N THR A 477 -34.58 1.44 8.49
CA THR A 477 -34.82 0.79 7.19
C THR A 477 -35.24 1.79 6.11
N GLU A 478 -34.86 1.51 4.86
CA GLU A 478 -35.13 2.27 3.63
C GLU A 478 -34.43 3.63 3.48
N ALA A 479 -33.16 3.60 3.05
CA ALA A 479 -32.55 4.71 2.31
C ALA A 479 -32.71 4.45 0.80
N GLN A 480 -33.72 5.06 0.16
CA GLN A 480 -33.96 4.87 -1.27
C GLN A 480 -32.95 5.64 -2.13
N GLY A 481 -32.32 4.95 -3.09
CA GLY A 481 -31.30 5.52 -3.97
C GLY A 481 -31.88 6.44 -5.05
N GLY A 482 -31.86 7.75 -4.82
CA GLY A 482 -32.24 8.75 -5.82
C GLY A 482 -31.19 8.89 -6.93
N ALA A 483 -31.54 8.50 -8.16
CA ALA A 483 -30.66 8.62 -9.33
C ALA A 483 -30.60 10.08 -9.84
N GLU A 484 -29.76 10.91 -9.22
CA GLU A 484 -29.54 12.28 -9.68
C GLU A 484 -28.69 12.37 -10.96
N THR A 485 -28.96 13.39 -11.78
CA THR A 485 -28.16 13.80 -12.95
C THR A 485 -26.84 14.50 -12.57
N ALA A 486 -26.23 14.07 -11.47
CA ALA A 486 -25.03 14.68 -10.90
C ALA A 486 -23.78 14.37 -11.76
N LYS A 487 -22.87 15.35 -11.80
CA LYS A 487 -21.57 15.29 -12.53
C LYS A 487 -20.39 14.90 -11.61
N ALA A 488 -20.71 14.55 -10.37
CA ALA A 488 -19.83 14.07 -9.31
C ALA A 488 -20.63 13.05 -8.47
N PRO A 489 -19.99 12.19 -7.67
CA PRO A 489 -20.67 11.35 -6.68
C PRO A 489 -21.52 12.17 -5.70
N ARG A 490 -22.61 11.61 -5.18
CA ARG A 490 -23.33 12.24 -4.05
C ARG A 490 -22.46 12.13 -2.81
N LEU A 491 -22.08 13.27 -2.24
CA LEU A 491 -21.35 13.35 -0.98
C LEU A 491 -22.30 13.01 0.19
N ARG A 492 -21.85 12.11 1.08
CA ARG A 492 -22.58 11.65 2.28
C ARG A 492 -21.95 12.18 3.56
N HIS A 493 -20.61 12.16 3.63
CA HIS A 493 -19.81 12.70 4.73
C HIS A 493 -18.58 13.43 4.19
N CYS A 494 -18.18 14.52 4.85
CA CYS A 494 -16.91 15.20 4.61
C CYS A 494 -16.53 16.03 5.84
N ALA A 495 -15.73 15.45 6.72
CA ALA A 495 -15.24 16.10 7.94
C ALA A 495 -13.78 15.77 8.19
N TYR A 496 -13.08 16.64 8.94
CA TYR A 496 -11.81 16.27 9.54
C TYR A 496 -12.07 15.43 10.79
N GLU A 497 -11.69 14.16 10.76
CA GLU A 497 -11.98 13.21 11.82
C GLU A 497 -10.83 13.16 12.83
N ASP A 498 -11.03 13.72 14.02
CA ASP A 498 -10.08 13.70 15.13
C ASP A 498 -9.69 12.28 15.58
N SER A 499 -10.50 11.28 15.26
CA SER A 499 -10.20 9.88 15.51
C SER A 499 -9.17 9.29 14.53
N VAL A 500 -9.10 9.83 13.29
CA VAL A 500 -8.25 9.34 12.18
C VAL A 500 -7.11 10.33 11.87
N GLY A 501 -7.20 11.59 12.29
CA GLY A 501 -6.21 12.64 12.05
C GLY A 501 -6.20 13.19 10.62
N MET A 502 -7.27 12.98 9.84
CA MET A 502 -7.38 13.42 8.44
C MET A 502 -8.83 13.71 8.04
N TRP A 503 -9.01 14.30 6.86
CA TRP A 503 -10.33 14.39 6.22
C TRP A 503 -10.82 13.00 5.81
N VAL A 504 -12.03 12.65 6.25
CA VAL A 504 -12.73 11.43 5.83
C VAL A 504 -13.89 11.83 4.93
N ILE A 505 -13.94 11.21 3.76
CA ILE A 505 -14.92 11.46 2.70
C ILE A 505 -15.71 10.18 2.47
N VAL A 506 -17.03 10.23 2.64
CA VAL A 506 -17.94 9.15 2.24
C VAL A 506 -18.83 9.69 1.13
N MET A 507 -18.96 8.94 0.04
CA MET A 507 -19.75 9.31 -1.13
C MET A 507 -20.31 8.06 -1.81
N ASP A 508 -21.42 8.23 -2.54
CA ASP A 508 -22.08 7.13 -3.25
C ASP A 508 -21.14 6.50 -4.30
N TYR A 509 -21.04 5.17 -4.29
CA TYR A 509 -20.30 4.43 -5.30
C TYR A 509 -20.91 4.65 -6.69
N VAL A 510 -20.05 4.88 -7.70
CA VAL A 510 -20.47 5.16 -9.07
C VAL A 510 -20.26 3.92 -9.92
N GLU A 511 -21.36 3.28 -10.32
CA GLU A 511 -21.36 2.28 -11.38
C GLU A 511 -21.05 2.95 -12.74
N GLY A 512 -19.77 3.05 -13.07
CA GLY A 512 -19.27 3.62 -14.31
C GLY A 512 -17.90 3.03 -14.69
N GLY A 513 -17.59 3.04 -15.99
CA GLY A 513 -16.31 2.58 -16.52
C GLY A 513 -15.28 3.70 -16.57
N GLU A 514 -14.02 3.40 -16.29
CA GLU A 514 -12.90 4.32 -16.54
C GLU A 514 -12.75 4.64 -18.04
N VAL A 515 -12.32 5.87 -18.35
CA VAL A 515 -11.98 6.26 -19.73
C VAL A 515 -10.68 5.57 -20.15
N LYS A 516 -10.78 4.44 -20.86
CA LYS A 516 -9.60 3.66 -21.31
C LYS A 516 -8.69 4.45 -22.26
N GLU A 517 -9.26 5.11 -23.27
CA GLU A 517 -8.52 5.78 -24.34
C GLU A 517 -8.85 7.30 -24.38
N ARG A 518 -9.28 7.81 -25.54
CA ARG A 518 -9.81 9.16 -25.71
C ARG A 518 -11.33 9.14 -25.58
N LEU A 519 -11.89 10.13 -24.91
CA LEU A 519 -13.33 10.35 -24.82
C LEU A 519 -13.82 10.94 -26.15
N THR A 520 -14.30 10.08 -27.05
CA THR A 520 -14.72 10.43 -28.41
C THR A 520 -16.21 10.75 -28.52
N GLU A 521 -17.05 10.10 -27.71
CA GLU A 521 -18.51 10.18 -27.79
C GLU A 521 -19.05 11.59 -27.54
N PRO A 522 -19.83 12.18 -28.47
CA PRO A 522 -20.28 13.57 -28.35
C PRO A 522 -21.05 13.87 -27.06
N ALA A 523 -21.86 12.93 -26.58
CA ALA A 523 -22.61 13.06 -25.33
C ALA A 523 -21.66 13.17 -24.12
N HIS A 524 -20.66 12.30 -24.04
CA HIS A 524 -19.67 12.31 -22.95
C HIS A 524 -18.78 13.55 -23.01
N VAL A 525 -18.33 13.97 -24.19
CA VAL A 525 -17.53 15.19 -24.39
C VAL A 525 -18.32 16.45 -23.99
N ALA A 526 -19.60 16.53 -24.34
CA ALA A 526 -20.48 17.61 -23.91
C ALA A 526 -20.73 17.58 -22.39
N SER A 527 -20.95 16.39 -21.82
CA SER A 527 -21.11 16.16 -20.38
C SER A 527 -19.88 16.64 -19.59
N LEU A 528 -18.67 16.27 -20.06
CA LEU A 528 -17.39 16.68 -19.47
C LEU A 528 -17.18 18.19 -19.56
N ARG A 529 -17.40 18.79 -20.74
CA ARG A 529 -17.27 20.24 -20.94
C ARG A 529 -18.17 21.02 -19.99
N ALA A 530 -19.41 20.56 -19.84
CA ALA A 530 -20.38 21.15 -18.93
C ALA A 530 -20.13 20.80 -17.44
N ALA A 531 -19.21 19.89 -17.12
CA ALA A 531 -18.74 19.64 -15.76
C ALA A 531 -17.60 20.61 -15.40
N VAL A 532 -16.56 20.68 -16.23
CA VAL A 532 -15.40 21.56 -16.02
C VAL A 532 -15.79 23.04 -16.15
N GLY A 533 -16.66 23.39 -17.11
CA GLY A 533 -17.21 24.74 -17.25
C GLY A 533 -17.91 25.21 -15.98
N LYS A 534 -18.75 24.36 -15.36
CA LYS A 534 -19.42 24.68 -14.08
C LYS A 534 -18.43 24.95 -12.94
N LEU A 535 -17.22 24.38 -12.97
CA LEU A 535 -16.16 24.73 -12.02
C LEU A 535 -15.56 26.10 -12.36
N HIS A 536 -15.22 26.34 -13.62
CA HIS A 536 -14.61 27.60 -14.09
C HIS A 536 -15.54 28.81 -13.89
N ASP A 537 -16.85 28.66 -14.12
CA ASP A 537 -17.89 29.65 -13.86
C ASP A 537 -17.97 30.02 -12.37
N CYS A 538 -17.66 29.07 -11.47
CA CYS A 538 -17.60 29.29 -10.03
C CYS A 538 -16.24 29.85 -9.55
N GLY A 539 -15.33 30.20 -10.46
CA GLY A 539 -13.97 30.63 -10.12
C GLY A 539 -13.06 29.51 -9.61
N LEU A 540 -13.42 28.25 -9.85
CA LEU A 540 -12.68 27.06 -9.43
C LEU A 540 -11.84 26.50 -10.58
N VAL A 541 -10.89 25.64 -10.21
CA VAL A 541 -10.07 24.79 -11.09
C VAL A 541 -10.12 23.35 -10.57
N PHE A 542 -9.96 22.36 -11.44
CA PHE A 542 -9.97 20.93 -11.08
C PHE A 542 -8.55 20.39 -10.85
N GLY A 543 -7.60 20.78 -11.70
CA GLY A 543 -6.17 20.51 -11.58
C GLY A 543 -5.72 19.14 -12.06
N ASP A 544 -6.48 18.08 -11.75
CA ASP A 544 -6.11 16.69 -12.05
C ASP A 544 -7.02 16.00 -13.08
N LEU A 545 -7.37 16.69 -14.17
CA LEU A 545 -8.38 16.21 -15.13
C LEU A 545 -7.83 15.09 -16.05
N ARG A 546 -7.70 13.87 -15.53
CA ARG A 546 -7.10 12.71 -16.23
C ARG A 546 -8.02 11.49 -16.26
N ARG A 547 -7.68 10.49 -17.10
CA ARG A 547 -8.46 9.25 -17.32
C ARG A 547 -8.96 8.56 -16.04
N PRO A 548 -8.14 8.37 -14.97
CA PRO A 548 -8.62 7.74 -13.72
C PRO A 548 -9.66 8.57 -12.96
N ASN A 549 -9.71 9.88 -13.20
CA ASN A 549 -10.53 10.83 -12.46
C ASN A 549 -11.85 11.16 -13.21
N VAL A 550 -12.14 10.43 -14.29
CA VAL A 550 -13.35 10.56 -15.12
C VAL A 550 -13.97 9.19 -15.32
N LEU A 551 -15.16 8.98 -14.76
CA LEU A 551 -15.97 7.77 -14.98
C LEU A 551 -17.07 8.02 -16.01
N VAL A 552 -17.37 7.02 -16.83
CA VAL A 552 -18.46 7.01 -17.81
C VAL A 552 -19.62 6.18 -17.26
N ALA A 553 -20.77 6.79 -17.02
CA ALA A 553 -21.94 6.17 -16.39
C ALA A 553 -23.19 6.37 -17.26
N GLY A 554 -23.34 5.54 -18.30
CA GLY A 554 -24.33 5.73 -19.36
C GLY A 554 -23.92 6.86 -20.31
N GLU A 555 -24.82 7.80 -20.61
CA GLU A 555 -24.56 8.95 -21.49
C GLU A 555 -23.86 10.14 -20.80
N ARG A 556 -23.58 10.05 -19.49
CA ARG A 556 -22.90 11.09 -18.72
C ARG A 556 -21.48 10.68 -18.31
N VAL A 557 -20.63 11.69 -18.07
CA VAL A 557 -19.43 11.50 -17.25
C VAL A 557 -19.66 11.93 -15.81
N VAL A 558 -18.86 11.39 -14.91
CA VAL A 558 -18.82 11.74 -13.49
C VAL A 558 -17.35 11.99 -13.13
N LEU A 559 -17.05 13.18 -12.61
CA LEU A 559 -15.71 13.51 -12.10
C LEU A 559 -15.53 12.92 -10.70
N ILE A 560 -14.37 12.34 -10.43
CA ILE A 560 -13.94 11.82 -9.11
C ILE A 560 -12.53 12.32 -8.80
N ASP A 561 -12.07 12.15 -7.55
CA ASP A 561 -10.81 12.70 -7.02
C ASP A 561 -10.72 14.24 -7.15
N PHE A 562 -11.23 14.93 -6.12
CA PHE A 562 -11.30 16.39 -6.07
C PHE A 562 -10.16 17.01 -5.25
N ASP A 563 -9.12 16.27 -4.87
CA ASP A 563 -8.16 16.71 -3.85
C ASP A 563 -7.32 17.92 -4.28
N TRP A 564 -7.18 18.16 -5.59
CA TRP A 564 -6.49 19.33 -6.14
C TRP A 564 -7.46 20.45 -6.58
N ARG A 565 -8.78 20.23 -6.47
CA ARG A 565 -9.79 21.23 -6.83
C ARG A 565 -9.78 22.36 -5.81
N GLY A 566 -9.60 23.58 -6.29
CA GLY A 566 -9.64 24.77 -5.45
C GLY A 566 -10.00 26.03 -6.23
N LYS A 567 -9.81 27.20 -5.61
CA LYS A 567 -10.07 28.49 -6.24
C LYS A 567 -8.91 28.90 -7.15
N ALA A 568 -9.24 29.40 -8.34
CA ALA A 568 -8.25 29.86 -9.32
C ALA A 568 -7.36 30.96 -8.72
N GLY A 569 -6.05 30.85 -8.90
CA GLY A 569 -5.06 31.78 -8.32
C GLY A 569 -4.68 31.51 -6.86
N GLU A 570 -5.34 30.58 -6.18
CA GLU A 570 -5.02 30.16 -4.80
C GLU A 570 -4.61 28.67 -4.72
N ALA A 571 -5.30 27.80 -5.45
CA ALA A 571 -5.03 26.37 -5.52
C ALA A 571 -3.63 26.07 -6.09
N ARG A 572 -2.96 25.04 -5.57
CA ARG A 572 -1.58 24.66 -5.94
C ARG A 572 -1.40 23.16 -6.11
N TYR A 573 -0.54 22.78 -7.05
CA TYR A 573 -0.06 21.40 -7.15
C TYR A 573 0.88 21.06 -5.98
N PRO A 574 0.90 19.80 -5.52
CA PRO A 574 1.79 19.38 -4.44
C PRO A 574 3.27 19.36 -4.85
N SER A 575 4.17 19.18 -3.88
CA SER A 575 5.63 19.20 -4.06
C SER A 575 6.20 17.91 -4.66
N ASP A 576 5.43 16.82 -4.62
CA ASP A 576 5.72 15.48 -5.15
C ASP A 576 5.13 15.23 -6.54
N LEU A 577 4.34 16.18 -7.08
CA LEU A 577 3.71 16.13 -8.42
C LEU A 577 4.60 15.42 -9.46
N ASN A 578 4.06 14.38 -10.09
CA ASN A 578 4.83 13.65 -11.08
C ASN A 578 5.05 14.49 -12.36
N LEU A 579 6.31 14.63 -12.76
CA LEU A 579 6.77 15.40 -13.92
C LEU A 579 7.77 14.58 -14.77
N ASP A 580 7.70 13.25 -14.70
CA ASP A 580 8.55 12.30 -15.44
C ASP A 580 8.25 12.20 -16.95
N GLY A 581 7.17 12.84 -17.42
CA GLY A 581 6.70 12.79 -18.80
C GLY A 581 5.64 11.71 -19.10
N THR A 582 5.28 10.86 -18.13
CA THR A 582 4.17 9.89 -18.28
C THR A 582 2.79 10.55 -18.36
N ILE A 583 2.69 11.80 -17.86
CA ILE A 583 1.48 12.61 -17.88
C ILE A 583 1.73 13.82 -18.81
N PRO A 584 0.89 14.05 -19.84
CA PRO A 584 1.00 15.18 -20.74
C PRO A 584 0.41 16.45 -20.08
N TRP A 585 1.08 16.96 -19.05
CA TRP A 585 0.75 18.24 -18.42
C TRP A 585 0.90 19.42 -19.40
N HIS A 586 0.33 20.56 -19.04
CA HIS A 586 0.57 21.85 -19.70
C HIS A 586 1.94 22.41 -19.27
N ASP A 587 2.68 23.06 -20.16
CA ASP A 587 4.07 23.53 -19.90
C ASP A 587 4.22 24.48 -18.68
N GLY A 588 3.13 25.14 -18.26
CA GLY A 588 3.09 25.98 -17.04
C GLY A 588 3.03 25.20 -15.72
N VAL A 589 2.72 23.90 -15.75
CA VAL A 589 2.54 23.03 -14.59
C VAL A 589 3.87 22.75 -13.89
N LYS A 590 3.91 22.96 -12.57
CA LYS A 590 5.10 22.75 -11.75
C LYS A 590 4.74 22.47 -10.29
N ARG A 591 5.61 21.74 -9.58
CA ARG A 591 5.53 21.46 -8.14
C ARG A 591 5.38 22.75 -7.33
N GLY A 592 4.38 22.83 -6.45
CA GLY A 592 4.03 24.05 -5.70
C GLY A 592 3.50 25.22 -6.53
N GLY A 593 3.40 25.07 -7.85
CA GLY A 593 2.84 26.05 -8.78
C GLY A 593 1.32 26.20 -8.62
N LEU A 594 0.78 27.32 -9.07
CA LEU A 594 -0.66 27.53 -9.10
C LEU A 594 -1.34 26.56 -10.07
N ILE A 595 -2.56 26.18 -9.75
CA ILE A 595 -3.47 25.48 -10.65
C ILE A 595 -4.31 26.54 -11.36
N GLU A 596 -4.30 26.50 -12.69
CA GLU A 596 -4.93 27.50 -13.56
C GLU A 596 -5.96 26.84 -14.49
N GLN A 597 -6.98 27.59 -14.90
CA GLN A 597 -8.00 27.08 -15.83
C GLN A 597 -7.43 26.61 -17.17
N LEU A 598 -6.25 27.13 -17.57
CA LEU A 598 -5.52 26.66 -18.76
C LEU A 598 -5.05 25.21 -18.61
N HIS A 599 -4.73 24.75 -17.39
CA HIS A 599 -4.31 23.36 -17.15
C HIS A 599 -5.50 22.42 -17.34
N ASP A 600 -6.67 22.77 -16.82
CA ASP A 600 -7.91 22.02 -17.04
C ASP A 600 -8.28 21.98 -18.54
N LYS A 601 -8.16 23.10 -19.26
CA LYS A 601 -8.45 23.21 -20.71
C LYS A 601 -7.50 22.37 -21.57
N HIS A 602 -6.20 22.38 -21.24
CA HIS A 602 -5.19 21.52 -21.86
C HIS A 602 -5.51 20.05 -21.63
N LEU A 603 -5.76 19.64 -20.39
CA LEU A 603 -6.07 18.26 -20.02
C LEU A 603 -7.40 17.78 -20.63
N PHE A 604 -8.42 18.64 -20.70
CA PHE A 604 -9.65 18.38 -21.45
C PHE A 604 -9.36 18.11 -22.94
N THR A 605 -8.45 18.88 -23.53
CA THR A 605 -8.05 18.72 -24.94
C THR A 605 -7.27 17.42 -25.15
N VAL A 606 -6.41 17.01 -24.22
CA VAL A 606 -5.77 15.68 -24.20
C VAL A 606 -6.83 14.58 -24.17
N LEU A 607 -7.76 14.65 -23.21
CA LEU A 607 -8.79 13.63 -22.96
C LEU A 607 -9.79 13.46 -24.09
N THR A 608 -10.11 14.52 -24.83
CA THR A 608 -11.21 14.52 -25.83
C THR A 608 -10.76 14.70 -27.28
N GLY A 609 -9.56 15.26 -27.49
CA GLY A 609 -9.14 15.74 -28.81
C GLY A 609 -9.94 16.94 -29.31
N LYS A 610 -10.58 17.70 -28.41
CA LYS A 610 -11.37 18.91 -28.69
C LYS A 610 -10.94 20.03 -27.74
N GLU A 611 -10.82 21.25 -28.24
CA GLU A 611 -10.70 22.45 -27.39
C GLU A 611 -11.93 22.59 -26.48
N MET A 612 -11.77 23.21 -25.30
CA MET A 612 -12.78 23.32 -24.23
C MET A 612 -13.62 24.60 -24.28
#